data_AF-A0A2V6LWC6-F1
#
_entry.id   AF-A0A2V6LWC6-F1
#
_cell.length_a   1.000
_cell.length_b   1.000
_cell.length_c   1.000
_cell.angle_alpha   90.00
_cell.angle_beta   90.00
_cell.angle_gamma   90.00
#
_symmetry.space_group_name_H-M   'P 1'
#
loop_
_entity.id
_entity.type
_entity.pdbx_description
1 polymer ?
#
loop_
_entity_poly.entity_id
_entity_poly.type
_entity_poly.pdbx_seq_one_letter_code
_entity_poly.pdbx_strand_id
1 'polypeptide(L)'
;AGYEEGMQFGMIGWCVPLSVYPAGYGENPKVPLPFVALASQKSGMVLHFLCFYGHPTLSTWFTSEYKKSGKKLDMGKGCVRFKSLEDLALDVVGRTVARVSAEEHMANYQAARALMGKGKSSATKGVKKSAVKKAKPRKSAK
;
A
#
# COMPACT_ATOMS: atom_id res chain seq x y z
N ALA A 1 6.98 -18.46 9.15
CA ALA A 1 7.88 -18.86 8.05
C ALA A 1 7.06 -18.89 6.77
N GLY A 2 7.55 -18.32 5.66
CA GLY A 2 6.78 -18.24 4.40
C GLY A 2 7.03 -16.98 3.57
N TYR A 3 7.83 -16.04 4.06
CA TYR A 3 8.34 -14.92 3.26
C TYR A 3 9.79 -15.18 2.84
N GLU A 4 10.13 -14.77 1.63
CA GLU A 4 11.48 -14.74 1.10
C GLU A 4 11.93 -13.30 0.89
N GLU A 5 13.19 -13.03 1.21
CA GLU A 5 13.84 -11.76 0.93
C GLU A 5 14.42 -11.76 -0.49
N GLY A 6 14.22 -10.67 -1.22
CA GLY A 6 14.81 -10.49 -2.53
C GLY A 6 14.67 -9.07 -3.05
N MET A 7 15.21 -8.83 -4.24
CA MET A 7 15.08 -7.55 -4.91
C MET A 7 13.76 -7.53 -5.69
N GLN A 8 12.85 -6.62 -5.33
CA GLN A 8 11.57 -6.41 -5.98
C GLN A 8 11.43 -4.97 -6.44
N PHE A 9 11.17 -4.78 -7.73
CA PHE A 9 10.97 -3.44 -8.33
C PHE A 9 12.11 -2.45 -8.01
N GLY A 10 13.36 -2.94 -7.90
CA GLY A 10 14.51 -2.11 -7.55
C GLY A 10 14.63 -1.78 -6.05
N MET A 11 13.87 -2.44 -5.19
CA MET A 11 13.85 -2.25 -3.74
C MET A 11 14.10 -3.59 -3.03
N ILE A 12 14.71 -3.55 -1.84
CA ILE A 12 14.81 -4.74 -0.99
C ILE A 12 13.39 -5.04 -0.50
N GLY A 13 12.91 -6.26 -0.68
CA GLY A 13 11.55 -6.61 -0.30
C GLY A 13 11.41 -8.05 0.14
N TRP A 14 10.42 -8.25 1.00
CA TRP A 14 9.94 -9.55 1.42
C TRP A 14 8.66 -9.88 0.66
N CYS A 15 8.60 -11.07 0.08
CA CYS A 15 7.43 -11.56 -0.65
C CYS A 15 7.09 -12.99 -0.26
N VAL A 16 5.84 -13.38 -0.55
CA VAL A 16 5.47 -14.79 -0.61
C VAL A 16 5.92 -15.34 -1.98
N PRO A 17 6.76 -16.39 -2.02
CA PRO A 17 7.27 -16.92 -3.27
C PRO A 17 6.18 -17.57 -4.11
N LEU A 18 6.40 -17.65 -5.42
CA LEU A 18 5.45 -18.25 -6.36
C LEU A 18 5.22 -19.75 -6.12
N SER A 19 6.17 -20.44 -5.49
CA SER A 19 6.02 -21.83 -5.03
C SER A 19 4.88 -21.99 -4.02
N VAL A 20 4.63 -20.97 -3.20
CA VAL A 20 3.56 -20.92 -2.20
C VAL A 20 2.32 -20.23 -2.76
N TYR A 21 2.50 -19.20 -3.59
CA TYR A 21 1.40 -18.43 -4.19
C TYR A 21 1.52 -18.34 -5.73
N PRO A 22 1.09 -19.36 -6.49
CA PRO A 22 1.28 -19.43 -7.94
C PRO A 22 0.53 -18.37 -8.73
N ALA A 23 -0.58 -17.83 -8.19
CA ALA A 23 -1.37 -16.79 -8.85
C ALA A 23 -0.58 -15.47 -9.01
N GLY A 24 0.43 -15.26 -8.15
CA GLY A 24 1.28 -14.09 -8.15
C GLY A 24 0.53 -12.77 -7.91
N TYR A 25 1.29 -11.68 -7.84
CA TYR A 25 0.73 -10.36 -7.58
C TYR A 25 -0.09 -9.86 -8.76
N GLY A 26 -1.34 -9.48 -8.51
CA GLY A 26 -2.24 -8.92 -9.51
C GLY A 26 -2.61 -9.91 -10.62
N GLU A 27 -2.65 -11.20 -10.30
CA GLU A 27 -2.88 -12.30 -11.26
C GLU A 27 -1.75 -12.43 -12.30
N ASN A 28 -0.55 -11.96 -11.95
CA ASN A 28 0.66 -12.15 -12.75
C ASN A 28 1.57 -13.21 -12.11
N PRO A 29 1.62 -14.45 -12.67
CA PRO A 29 2.38 -15.57 -12.10
C PRO A 29 3.89 -15.42 -12.23
N LYS A 30 4.39 -14.28 -12.73
CA LYS A 30 5.83 -13.96 -12.79
C LYS A 30 6.28 -13.06 -11.65
N VAL A 31 5.34 -12.51 -10.88
CA VAL A 31 5.62 -11.55 -9.82
C VAL A 31 5.18 -12.16 -8.50
N PRO A 32 6.10 -12.42 -7.56
CA PRO A 32 5.74 -12.94 -6.24
C PRO A 32 4.89 -11.91 -5.48
N LEU A 33 4.09 -12.36 -4.52
CA LEU A 33 3.18 -11.48 -3.78
C LEU A 33 3.99 -10.63 -2.76
N PRO A 34 4.12 -9.30 -2.95
CA PRO A 34 4.93 -8.49 -2.06
C PRO A 34 4.23 -8.33 -0.70
N PHE A 35 5.04 -8.29 0.34
CA PHE A 35 4.58 -8.12 1.72
C PHE A 35 5.05 -6.78 2.29
N VAL A 36 6.37 -6.58 2.35
CA VAL A 36 7.00 -5.31 2.76
C VAL A 36 8.19 -5.04 1.85
N ALA A 37 8.44 -3.78 1.50
CA ALA A 37 9.65 -3.38 0.79
C ALA A 37 10.28 -2.12 1.38
N LEU A 38 11.61 -2.05 1.37
CA LEU A 38 12.41 -0.91 1.78
C LEU A 38 13.01 -0.25 0.54
N ALA A 39 12.65 1.01 0.33
CA ALA A 39 13.13 1.84 -0.76
C ALA A 39 14.04 2.95 -0.24
N SER A 40 15.10 3.25 -0.97
CA SER A 40 15.89 4.47 -0.81
C SER A 40 15.54 5.45 -1.92
N GLN A 41 15.06 6.64 -1.56
CA GLN A 41 14.67 7.69 -2.49
C GLN A 41 15.47 8.96 -2.20
N LYS A 42 15.53 9.89 -3.16
CA LYS A 42 16.30 11.13 -3.04
C LYS A 42 15.90 11.98 -1.81
N SER A 43 14.65 11.90 -1.37
CA SER A 43 14.11 12.66 -0.24
C SER A 43 14.16 11.91 1.10
N GLY A 44 14.57 10.64 1.12
CA GLY A 44 14.59 9.80 2.31
C GLY A 44 14.31 8.32 2.01
N MET A 45 14.08 7.54 3.06
CA MET A 45 13.75 6.13 2.97
C MET A 45 12.24 5.92 3.08
N VAL A 46 11.75 4.85 2.44
CA VAL A 46 10.33 4.50 2.44
C VAL A 46 10.16 3.03 2.72
N LEU A 47 9.35 2.70 3.73
CA LEU A 47 8.84 1.36 3.95
C LEU A 47 7.46 1.23 3.31
N HIS A 48 7.35 0.34 2.33
CA HIS A 48 6.12 -0.01 1.65
C HIS A 48 5.51 -1.23 2.33
N PHE A 49 4.42 -1.04 3.06
CA PHE A 49 3.64 -2.10 3.69
C PHE A 49 2.47 -2.51 2.78
N LEU A 50 2.67 -3.58 2.02
CA LEU A 50 1.57 -4.19 1.26
C LEU A 50 0.66 -5.05 2.16
N CYS A 51 1.13 -5.44 3.34
CA CYS A 51 0.33 -6.17 4.34
C CYS A 51 -0.90 -5.42 4.86
N PHE A 52 -0.97 -4.10 4.68
CA PHE A 52 -2.18 -3.33 4.98
C PHE A 52 -3.26 -3.49 3.92
N TYR A 53 -2.92 -3.97 2.73
CA TYR A 53 -3.86 -4.16 1.64
C TYR A 53 -4.84 -5.28 1.98
N GLY A 54 -6.13 -4.95 2.04
CA GLY A 54 -7.17 -5.90 2.49
C GLY A 54 -7.27 -6.08 3.99
N HIS A 55 -6.42 -5.41 4.77
CA HIS A 55 -6.36 -5.55 6.23
C HIS A 55 -6.48 -4.18 6.95
N PRO A 56 -7.65 -3.53 6.88
CA PRO A 56 -7.85 -2.17 7.43
C PRO A 56 -7.66 -2.10 8.94
N THR A 57 -7.96 -3.18 9.66
CA THR A 57 -7.75 -3.29 11.12
C THR A 57 -6.27 -3.22 11.50
N LEU A 58 -5.38 -3.85 10.73
CA LEU A 58 -3.94 -3.79 10.96
C LEU A 58 -3.38 -2.38 10.74
N SER A 59 -3.81 -1.70 9.66
CA SER A 59 -3.41 -0.32 9.38
C SER A 59 -3.84 0.66 10.50
N THR A 60 -5.06 0.45 11.03
CA THR A 60 -5.58 1.23 12.15
C THR A 60 -4.80 0.97 13.44
N TRP A 61 -4.53 -0.31 13.73
CA TRP A 61 -3.71 -0.72 14.87
C TRP A 61 -2.29 -0.13 14.79
N PHE A 62 -1.63 -0.23 13.62
CA PHE A 62 -0.32 0.34 13.37
C PHE A 62 -0.29 1.84 13.66
N THR A 63 -1.25 2.58 13.11
CA THR A 63 -1.35 4.03 13.31
C THR A 63 -1.53 4.40 14.78
N SER A 64 -2.33 3.62 15.52
CA SER A 64 -2.55 3.82 16.96
C SER A 64 -1.28 3.59 17.76
N GLU A 65 -0.58 2.47 17.53
CA GLU A 65 0.66 2.15 18.23
C GLU A 65 1.80 3.10 17.85
N TYR A 66 1.87 3.53 16.59
CA TYR A 66 2.87 4.48 16.15
C TYR A 66 2.71 5.81 16.89
N LYS A 67 1.46 6.28 17.10
CA LYS A 67 1.20 7.49 17.91
C LYS A 67 1.67 7.36 19.35
N LYS A 68 1.52 6.17 19.96
CA LYS A 68 2.00 5.90 21.33
C LYS A 68 3.53 5.97 21.45
N SER A 69 4.25 5.75 20.35
CA SER A 69 5.72 5.85 20.33
C SER A 69 6.25 7.28 20.46
N GLY A 70 5.38 8.30 20.33
CA GLY A 70 5.77 9.72 20.34
C GLY A 70 6.47 10.19 19.05
N LYS A 71 6.75 9.29 18.11
CA LYS A 71 7.40 9.62 16.83
C LYS A 71 6.39 10.16 15.81
N LYS A 72 6.85 11.05 14.93
CA LYS A 72 6.02 11.59 13.85
C LYS A 72 5.77 10.53 12.79
N LEU A 73 4.50 10.18 12.58
CA LEU A 73 4.09 9.29 11.50
C LEU A 73 3.89 10.09 10.20
N ASP A 74 4.73 9.86 9.21
CA ASP A 74 4.51 10.33 7.83
C ASP A 74 4.15 9.14 6.93
N MET A 75 2.85 8.88 6.74
CA MET A 75 2.36 7.69 6.04
C MET A 75 1.31 8.01 4.98
N GLY A 76 1.40 7.34 3.82
CA GLY A 76 0.33 7.26 2.82
C GLY A 76 -0.65 6.12 3.09
N LYS A 77 -1.18 5.45 2.05
CA LYS A 77 -2.04 4.25 2.19
C LYS A 77 -1.29 2.98 2.66
N GLY A 78 -0.03 3.11 3.06
CA GLY A 78 0.86 2.01 3.40
C GLY A 78 2.34 2.28 3.13
N CYS A 79 2.68 3.45 2.59
CA CYS A 79 4.07 3.90 2.49
C CYS A 79 4.42 4.76 3.70
N VAL A 80 5.29 4.28 4.59
CA VAL A 80 5.84 5.04 5.72
C VAL A 80 7.15 5.67 5.27
N ARG A 81 7.24 7.00 5.36
CA ARG A 81 8.42 7.77 4.96
C ARG A 81 9.21 8.18 6.20
N PHE A 82 10.53 8.07 6.13
CA PHE A 82 11.43 8.45 7.22
C PHE A 82 12.79 8.90 6.68
N LYS A 83 13.51 9.72 7.44
CA LYS A 83 14.84 10.23 7.05
C LYS A 83 15.96 9.53 7.81
N SER A 84 15.73 9.20 9.07
CA SER A 84 16.65 8.47 9.93
C SER A 84 15.94 7.31 10.63
N LEU A 85 16.70 6.32 11.10
CA LEU A 85 16.14 5.21 11.88
C LEU A 85 15.58 5.67 13.24
N GLU A 86 16.09 6.78 13.78
CA GLU A 86 15.62 7.37 15.04
C GLU A 86 14.21 7.95 14.91
N ASP A 87 13.85 8.46 13.73
CA ASP A 87 12.50 8.94 13.42
C ASP A 87 11.49 7.79 13.23
N LEU A 88 11.98 6.56 13.06
CA LEU A 88 11.16 5.39 12.79
C LEU A 88 10.85 4.63 14.07
N ALA A 89 9.57 4.34 14.31
CA ALA A 89 9.17 3.45 15.41
C ALA A 89 9.47 1.99 15.04
N LEU A 90 10.76 1.62 15.02
CA LEU A 90 11.23 0.29 14.60
C LEU A 90 10.57 -0.85 15.38
N ASP A 91 10.35 -0.68 16.68
CA ASP A 91 9.61 -1.65 17.49
C ASP A 91 8.18 -1.87 16.95
N VAL A 92 7.45 -0.79 16.64
CA VAL A 92 6.09 -0.88 16.08
C VAL A 92 6.12 -1.55 14.71
N VAL A 93 7.11 -1.22 13.87
CA VAL A 93 7.31 -1.86 12.55
C VAL A 93 7.55 -3.36 12.70
N GLY A 94 8.47 -3.78 13.55
CA GLY A 94 8.77 -5.19 13.80
C GLY A 94 7.55 -5.94 14.34
N ARG A 95 6.84 -5.34 15.30
CA ARG A 95 5.57 -5.85 15.84
C ARG A 95 4.47 -5.97 14.78
N THR A 96 4.46 -5.08 13.78
CA THR A 96 3.49 -5.14 12.67
C THR A 96 3.79 -6.31 11.76
N VAL A 97 5.05 -6.46 11.34
CA VAL A 97 5.50 -7.56 10.49
C VAL A 97 5.28 -8.91 11.16
N ALA A 98 5.55 -9.01 12.46
CA ALA A 98 5.38 -10.24 13.23
C ALA A 98 3.91 -10.67 13.39
N ARG A 99 2.95 -9.75 13.24
CA ARG A 99 1.51 -10.07 13.37
C ARG A 99 0.95 -10.80 12.17
N VAL A 100 1.52 -10.60 10.98
CA VAL A 100 0.91 -11.06 9.74
C VAL A 100 1.66 -12.28 9.21
N SER A 101 1.03 -13.45 9.30
CA SER A 101 1.55 -14.66 8.66
C SER A 101 1.43 -14.58 7.14
N ALA A 102 2.24 -15.35 6.41
CA ALA A 102 2.16 -15.41 4.94
C ALA A 102 0.76 -15.87 4.47
N GLU A 103 0.15 -16.80 5.19
CA GLU A 103 -1.21 -17.29 4.93
C GLU A 103 -2.25 -16.19 5.12
N GLU A 104 -2.17 -15.44 6.21
CA GLU A 104 -3.08 -14.32 6.49
C GLU A 104 -2.92 -13.21 5.45
N HIS A 105 -1.68 -12.90 5.04
CA HIS A 105 -1.42 -11.93 3.98
C HIS A 105 -2.05 -12.36 2.64
N MET A 106 -1.88 -13.63 2.24
CA MET A 106 -2.50 -14.17 1.03
C MET A 106 -4.03 -14.10 1.10
N ALA A 107 -4.64 -14.50 2.22
CA ALA A 107 -6.08 -14.47 2.41
C ALA A 107 -6.65 -13.05 2.34
N ASN A 108 -6.01 -12.09 3.03
CA ASN A 108 -6.40 -10.68 2.99
C ASN A 108 -6.25 -10.08 1.58
N TYR A 109 -5.17 -10.42 0.88
CA TYR A 109 -4.95 -9.98 -0.49
C TYR A 109 -6.03 -10.49 -1.44
N GLN A 110 -6.35 -11.78 -1.38
CA GLN A 110 -7.41 -12.39 -2.19
C GLN A 110 -8.78 -11.79 -1.87
N ALA A 111 -9.11 -11.61 -0.59
CA ALA A 111 -10.37 -11.00 -0.17
C ALA A 111 -10.50 -9.56 -0.71
N ALA A 112 -9.44 -8.75 -0.61
CA ALA A 112 -9.41 -7.41 -1.17
C ALA A 112 -9.63 -7.40 -2.69
N ARG A 113 -8.98 -8.31 -3.41
CA ARG A 113 -9.15 -8.45 -4.86
C ARG A 113 -10.56 -8.89 -5.23
N ALA A 114 -11.17 -9.81 -4.49
CA ALA A 114 -12.54 -10.26 -4.71
C ALA A 114 -13.57 -9.13 -4.50
N LEU A 115 -13.38 -8.28 -3.48
CA LEU A 115 -14.21 -7.10 -3.25
C LEU A 115 -14.06 -6.07 -4.39
N MET A 116 -12.83 -5.86 -4.88
CA MET A 116 -12.55 -4.98 -6.02
C MET A 116 -13.11 -5.54 -7.35
N GLY A 117 -13.14 -6.87 -7.51
CA GLY A 117 -13.71 -7.57 -8.66
C GLY A 117 -15.23 -7.47 -8.71
N LYS A 118 -15.92 -7.57 -7.58
CA LYS A 118 -17.38 -7.37 -7.47
C LYS A 118 -17.80 -5.92 -7.71
N GLY A 119 -16.89 -4.95 -7.55
CA GLY A 119 -17.13 -3.53 -7.85
C GLY A 119 -17.13 -3.16 -9.34
N LYS A 120 -16.69 -4.06 -10.24
CA LYS A 120 -16.72 -3.81 -11.70
C LYS A 120 -18.08 -4.10 -12.35
N SER A 121 -19.03 -4.69 -11.62
CA SER A 121 -20.35 -5.04 -12.18
C SER A 121 -21.43 -3.96 -11.99
N SER A 122 -21.16 -2.84 -11.31
CA SER A 122 -22.15 -1.76 -11.11
C SER A 122 -21.72 -0.36 -11.55
N ALA A 123 -20.51 -0.17 -12.11
CA ALA A 123 -20.01 1.14 -12.55
C ALA A 123 -20.25 1.45 -14.04
N THR A 124 -21.17 0.76 -14.71
CA THR A 124 -21.61 1.10 -16.07
C THR A 124 -23.10 1.41 -16.10
N LYS A 125 -23.50 2.51 -15.46
CA LYS A 125 -24.70 3.26 -15.84
C LYS A 125 -24.53 4.75 -15.54
N GLY A 126 -24.05 5.45 -16.56
CA GLY A 126 -24.45 6.82 -16.87
C GLY A 126 -23.87 7.95 -16.03
N VAL A 127 -22.71 8.46 -16.42
CA VAL A 127 -22.48 9.92 -16.36
C VAL A 127 -22.38 10.41 -17.80
N LYS A 128 -23.52 10.88 -18.32
CA LYS A 128 -23.57 11.64 -19.57
C LYS A 128 -22.75 12.92 -19.37
N LYS A 129 -21.84 13.17 -20.31
CA LYS A 129 -21.14 14.45 -20.49
C LYS A 129 -22.13 15.61 -20.45
N SER A 130 -21.82 16.66 -19.72
CA SER A 130 -22.36 18.00 -19.97
C SER A 130 -21.23 19.00 -19.75
N ALA A 131 -20.60 19.36 -20.87
CA ALA A 131 -19.69 20.48 -20.97
C ALA A 131 -20.50 21.77 -20.81
N VAL A 132 -20.12 22.64 -19.87
CA VAL A 132 -20.55 24.05 -19.90
C VAL A 132 -19.31 24.95 -19.92
N LYS A 133 -19.14 25.61 -21.06
CA LYS A 133 -18.15 26.67 -21.30
C LYS A 133 -18.46 27.85 -20.37
N LYS A 134 -17.50 28.31 -19.58
CA LYS A 134 -17.55 29.65 -18.96
C LYS A 134 -16.72 30.62 -19.78
N ALA A 135 -17.41 31.46 -20.54
CA ALA A 135 -16.84 32.62 -21.23
C ALA A 135 -16.51 33.74 -20.22
N LYS A 136 -15.32 34.34 -20.32
CA LYS A 136 -14.94 35.58 -19.63
C LYS A 136 -15.37 36.79 -20.48
N PRO A 137 -16.05 37.81 -19.93
CA PRO A 137 -16.16 39.10 -20.58
C PRO A 137 -14.93 39.96 -20.29
N ARG A 138 -14.34 40.50 -21.34
CA ARG A 138 -13.26 41.49 -21.35
C ARG A 138 -13.92 42.87 -21.16
N LYS A 139 -13.65 43.57 -20.05
CA LYS A 139 -13.98 45.00 -19.90
C LYS A 139 -12.76 45.83 -20.30
N SER A 140 -12.90 46.52 -21.42
CA SER A 140 -12.11 47.68 -21.81
C SER A 140 -12.68 48.92 -21.11
N ALA A 141 -11.83 49.67 -20.41
CA ALA A 141 -12.09 51.04 -20.03
C ALA A 141 -10.88 51.87 -20.48
N LYS A 142 -11.19 52.90 -21.26
CA LYS A 142 -10.34 54.02 -21.65
C LYS A 142 -10.57 55.12 -20.62
#